data_AF-A0A2V9HT17-F1
#
_entry.id   AF-A0A2V9HT17-F1
#
_cell.length_a   1.000
_cell.length_b   1.000
_cell.length_c   1.000
_cell.angle_alpha   90.00
_cell.angle_beta   90.00
_cell.angle_gamma   90.00
#
_symmetry.space_group_name_H-M   'P 1'
#
loop_
_entity.id
_entity.type
_entity.pdbx_description
1 polymer ?
#
loop_
_entity_poly.entity_id
_entity_poly.type
_entity_poly.pdbx_seq_one_letter_code
_entity_poly.pdbx_strand_id
1 'polypeptide(L)'
;MGIKSLAKRGHSRYPIDGKFEGSELAAFHGQKGTVTFRGQVKNISDGGFCLLATHAPRESVLLQGQLKLAHFPAQIPTLVQVRWVGRASRSRHYRIGLQYVI
;
A
#
# COMPACT_ATOMS: atom_id res chain seq x y z
N MET A 1 21.17 -32.85 0.03
CA MET A 1 20.00 -32.45 0.84
C MET A 1 19.76 -30.97 0.62
N GLY A 2 18.83 -30.60 -0.27
CA GLY A 2 18.69 -29.22 -0.74
C GLY A 2 17.96 -28.33 0.27
N ILE A 3 18.57 -27.20 0.64
CA ILE A 3 17.92 -26.15 1.42
C ILE A 3 16.81 -25.58 0.54
N LYS A 4 15.55 -25.99 0.78
CA LYS A 4 14.40 -25.31 0.19
C LYS A 4 14.39 -23.88 0.74
N SER A 5 14.66 -22.89 -0.11
CA SER A 5 14.35 -21.52 0.25
C SER A 5 12.84 -21.45 0.44
N LEU A 6 12.39 -21.29 1.69
CA LEU A 6 11.00 -21.01 1.96
C LEU A 6 10.71 -19.68 1.27
N ALA A 7 9.89 -19.71 0.21
CA ALA A 7 9.43 -18.50 -0.41
C ALA A 7 8.80 -17.63 0.70
N LYS A 8 9.45 -16.50 1.04
CA LYS A 8 9.06 -15.62 2.16
C LYS A 8 7.66 -14.98 1.98
N ARG A 9 6.89 -15.40 0.97
CA ARG A 9 5.65 -14.77 0.53
C ARG A 9 4.52 -15.78 0.58
N GLY A 10 3.47 -15.46 1.32
CA GLY A 10 2.25 -16.27 1.41
C GLY A 10 1.31 -16.13 0.21
N HIS A 11 1.45 -15.06 -0.61
CA HIS A 11 0.57 -14.78 -1.75
C HIS A 11 1.35 -14.39 -3.01
N SER A 12 0.90 -14.86 -4.17
CA SER A 12 1.37 -14.40 -5.47
C SER A 12 1.01 -12.93 -5.69
N ARG A 13 1.83 -12.20 -6.45
CA ARG A 13 1.58 -10.78 -6.78
C ARG A 13 1.28 -10.63 -8.26
N TYR A 14 0.19 -9.95 -8.55
CA TYR A 14 -0.28 -9.68 -9.89
C TYR A 14 0.01 -8.21 -10.22
N PRO A 15 0.75 -7.92 -11.31
CA PRO A 15 0.84 -6.57 -11.84
C PRO A 15 -0.56 -6.03 -12.12
N ILE A 16 -0.86 -4.82 -11.66
CA ILE A 16 -2.14 -4.17 -11.91
C ILE A 16 -1.95 -2.66 -11.92
N ASP A 17 -2.69 -2.00 -12.80
CA ASP A 17 -2.81 -0.55 -12.81
C ASP A 17 -4.00 -0.12 -11.96
N GLY A 18 -3.74 0.80 -11.04
CA GLY A 18 -4.74 1.31 -10.12
C GLY A 18 -4.22 2.48 -9.31
N LYS A 19 -5.09 3.04 -8.48
CA LYS A 19 -4.78 4.15 -7.59
C LYS A 19 -5.30 3.83 -6.21
N PHE A 20 -4.54 4.23 -5.21
CA PHE A 20 -5.04 4.30 -3.84
C PHE A 20 -4.98 5.76 -3.40
N GLU A 21 -6.05 6.18 -2.75
CA GLU A 21 -6.19 7.50 -2.14
C GLU A 21 -6.78 7.30 -0.75
N GLY A 22 -6.09 7.79 0.26
CA GLY A 22 -6.46 7.57 1.64
C GLY A 22 -5.74 8.51 2.57
N SER A 23 -5.83 8.24 3.85
CA SER A 23 -5.19 9.02 4.89
C SER A 23 -4.81 8.12 6.06
N GLU A 24 -3.85 8.55 6.87
CA GLU A 24 -3.57 7.87 8.12
C GLU A 24 -4.84 7.82 8.98
N LEU A 25 -5.22 6.62 9.42
CA LEU A 25 -6.34 6.41 10.32
C LEU A 25 -5.98 7.08 11.65
N ALA A 26 -6.71 8.13 12.01
CA ALA A 26 -6.50 8.87 13.24
C ALA A 26 -6.82 7.97 14.44
N ALA A 27 -5.81 7.27 14.95
CA ALA A 27 -6.03 6.37 16.07
C ALA A 27 -6.17 7.15 17.39
N PHE A 28 -5.37 8.19 17.67
CA PHE A 28 -5.31 8.75 19.03
C PHE A 28 -4.81 10.20 19.17
N HIS A 29 -4.74 10.98 18.09
CA HIS A 29 -4.27 12.37 18.20
C HIS A 29 -5.24 13.33 17.52
N GLY A 30 -5.77 14.24 18.33
CA GLY A 30 -6.74 15.26 17.93
C GLY A 30 -6.30 16.00 16.67
N GLN A 31 -7.28 16.15 15.78
CA GLN A 31 -7.39 17.13 14.70
C GLN A 31 -6.12 17.93 14.39
N LYS A 32 -5.21 17.34 13.62
CA LYS A 32 -4.37 18.09 12.68
C LYS A 32 -4.64 17.51 11.31
N GLY A 33 -4.96 18.41 10.36
CA GLY A 33 -5.56 18.11 9.06
C GLY A 33 -5.12 16.78 8.46
N THR A 34 -6.11 15.97 8.10
CA THR A 34 -5.94 14.68 7.46
C THR A 34 -5.08 14.83 6.20
N VAL A 35 -3.81 14.44 6.27
CA VAL A 35 -2.93 14.48 5.10
C VAL A 35 -3.38 13.38 4.15
N THR A 36 -3.99 13.78 3.05
CA THR A 36 -4.39 12.86 2.00
C THR A 36 -3.16 12.33 1.28
N PHE A 37 -3.05 11.02 1.28
CA PHE A 37 -2.00 10.25 0.67
C PHE A 37 -2.52 9.57 -0.60
N ARG A 38 -1.80 9.77 -1.72
CA ARG A 38 -2.19 9.24 -3.03
C ARG A 38 -1.00 8.58 -3.72
N GLY A 39 -1.25 7.45 -4.38
CA GLY A 39 -0.25 6.81 -5.22
C GLY A 39 -0.82 5.82 -6.22
N GLN A 40 0.07 5.35 -7.10
CA GLN A 40 -0.22 4.37 -8.13
C GLN A 40 0.02 2.97 -7.58
N VAL A 41 -0.95 2.08 -7.75
CA VAL A 41 -0.79 0.66 -7.46
C VAL A 41 0.09 0.05 -8.55
N LYS A 42 1.06 -0.78 -8.14
CA LYS A 42 1.99 -1.46 -9.06
C LYS A 42 1.82 -2.97 -9.08
N ASN A 43 1.33 -3.54 -7.99
CA ASN A 43 0.92 -4.93 -7.91
C ASN A 43 -0.01 -5.12 -6.73
N ILE A 44 -0.83 -6.16 -6.80
CA ILE A 44 -1.79 -6.57 -5.78
C ILE A 44 -1.63 -8.06 -5.50
N SER A 45 -2.05 -8.49 -4.32
CA SER A 45 -2.13 -9.87 -3.85
C SER A 45 -3.26 -9.94 -2.82
N ASP A 46 -3.68 -11.14 -2.42
CA ASP A 46 -4.76 -11.28 -1.42
C ASP A 46 -4.39 -10.70 -0.06
N GLY A 47 -3.08 -10.54 0.22
CA GLY A 47 -2.58 -9.95 1.47
C GLY A 47 -2.35 -8.44 1.42
N GLY A 48 -2.36 -7.82 0.24
CA GLY A 48 -2.08 -6.38 0.12
C GLY A 48 -1.49 -5.99 -1.23
N PHE A 49 -1.00 -4.75 -1.32
CA PHE A 49 -0.53 -4.17 -2.58
C PHE A 49 0.72 -3.29 -2.43
N CYS A 50 1.39 -3.05 -3.54
CA CYS A 50 2.52 -2.13 -3.62
C CYS A 50 2.09 -0.82 -4.26
N LEU A 51 2.51 0.28 -3.66
CA LEU A 51 2.19 1.62 -4.12
C LEU A 51 3.46 2.39 -4.50
N LEU A 52 3.35 3.22 -5.53
CA LEU A 52 4.33 4.22 -5.91
C LEU A 52 3.75 5.62 -5.66
N ALA A 53 4.37 6.42 -4.78
CA ALA A 53 3.92 7.77 -4.42
C ALA A 53 5.08 8.77 -4.29
N THR A 54 4.77 10.06 -4.31
CA THR A 54 5.77 11.15 -4.15
C THR A 54 6.16 11.40 -2.69
N HIS A 55 5.30 11.02 -1.75
CA HIS A 55 5.54 11.06 -0.32
C HIS A 55 5.43 9.65 0.25
N ALA A 56 5.89 9.45 1.48
CA ALA A 56 5.71 8.17 2.17
C ALA A 56 5.21 8.40 3.61
N PRO A 57 4.18 7.66 4.03
CA PRO A 57 3.80 7.58 5.45
C PRO A 57 4.87 6.85 6.25
N ARG A 58 4.76 6.89 7.58
CA ARG A 58 5.64 6.11 8.46
C ARG A 58 5.33 4.61 8.34
N GLU A 59 6.30 3.77 8.65
CA GLU A 59 6.03 2.32 8.76
C GLU A 59 5.07 2.03 9.91
N SER A 60 4.33 0.92 9.81
CA SER A 60 3.34 0.43 10.77
C SER A 60 2.09 1.28 10.98
N VAL A 61 1.97 2.47 10.36
CA VAL A 61 0.73 3.26 10.43
C VAL A 61 -0.39 2.58 9.64
N LEU A 62 -1.62 2.82 10.09
CA LEU A 62 -2.84 2.41 9.40
C LEU A 62 -3.27 3.51 8.44
N LEU A 63 -3.62 3.13 7.21
CA LEU A 63 -4.24 4.01 6.23
C LEU A 63 -5.65 3.52 5.93
N GLN A 64 -6.61 4.43 5.98
CA GLN A 64 -7.97 4.20 5.47
C GLN A 64 -8.17 4.97 4.16
N GLY A 65 -8.77 4.34 3.17
CA GLY A 65 -8.95 4.98 1.86
C GLY A 65 -9.74 4.16 0.86
N GLN A 66 -9.63 4.57 -0.40
CA GLN A 66 -10.29 3.96 -1.55
C GLN A 66 -9.25 3.40 -2.51
N LEU A 67 -9.35 2.10 -2.80
CA LEU A 67 -8.61 1.42 -3.85
C LEU A 67 -9.44 1.42 -5.13
N LYS A 68 -8.86 1.94 -6.21
CA LYS A 68 -9.47 2.04 -7.55
C LYS A 68 -8.60 1.26 -8.53
N LEU A 69 -9.15 0.30 -9.24
CA LEU A 69 -8.41 -0.49 -10.24
C LEU A 69 -8.87 -0.07 -11.65
N ALA A 70 -7.94 0.05 -12.60
CA ALA A 70 -8.21 0.67 -13.90
C ALA A 70 -9.35 0.01 -14.71
N HIS A 71 -9.57 -1.29 -14.53
CA HIS A 71 -10.58 -2.07 -15.23
C HIS A 71 -11.70 -2.57 -14.31
N PHE A 72 -11.84 -1.98 -13.13
CA PHE A 72 -12.87 -2.35 -12.16
C PHE A 72 -13.66 -1.09 -11.77
N PRO A 73 -14.98 -1.05 -12.01
CA PRO A 73 -15.77 0.16 -11.81
C PRO A 73 -15.99 0.51 -10.34
N ALA A 74 -15.73 -0.41 -9.41
CA ALA A 74 -15.93 -0.18 -7.99
C ALA A 74 -14.72 0.50 -7.34
N GLN A 75 -15.03 1.42 -6.40
CA GLN A 75 -14.06 1.93 -5.44
C GLN A 75 -14.15 1.03 -4.21
N ILE A 76 -13.04 0.40 -3.84
CA ILE A 76 -13.01 -0.56 -2.75
C ILE A 76 -12.56 0.19 -1.48
N PRO A 77 -13.44 0.38 -0.48
CA PRO A 77 -13.03 0.90 0.82
C PRO A 77 -12.01 -0.06 1.42
N THR A 78 -10.85 0.47 1.78
CA THR A 78 -9.68 -0.35 2.09
C THR A 78 -8.99 0.19 3.34
N LEU A 79 -8.79 -0.68 4.33
CA LEU A 79 -7.94 -0.45 5.50
C LEU A 79 -6.65 -1.24 5.34
N VAL A 80 -5.50 -0.56 5.44
CA VAL A 80 -4.17 -1.18 5.26
C VAL A 80 -3.16 -0.70 6.27
N GLN A 81 -2.19 -1.55 6.61
CA GLN A 81 -1.01 -1.18 7.36
C GLN A 81 0.21 -1.00 6.44
N VAL A 82 1.02 0.03 6.70
CA VAL A 82 2.32 0.22 6.04
C VAL A 82 3.31 -0.80 6.58
N ARG A 83 3.85 -1.67 5.72
CA ARG A 83 4.79 -2.73 6.11
C ARG A 83 6.25 -2.41 5.82
N TRP A 84 6.52 -1.60 4.80
CA TRP A 84 7.86 -1.14 4.48
C TRP A 84 7.80 0.07 3.54
N VAL A 85 8.81 0.94 3.62
CA VAL A 85 9.00 2.06 2.71
C VAL A 85 10.41 1.99 2.09
N GLY A 86 10.49 2.03 0.77
CA GLY A 86 11.73 2.05 0.02
C GLY A 86 11.77 3.17 -1.00
N ARG A 87 12.94 3.74 -1.27
CA ARG A 87 13.09 4.75 -2.33
C ARG A 87 13.17 4.06 -3.69
N ALA A 88 12.39 4.50 -4.68
CA ALA A 88 12.49 3.96 -6.02
C ALA A 88 13.75 4.54 -6.70
N SER A 89 14.67 3.67 -7.11
CA SER A 89 15.96 4.03 -7.71
C SER A 89 15.80 5.12 -8.79
N ARG A 90 16.59 6.20 -8.69
CA ARG A 90 16.64 7.34 -9.64
C ARG A 90 15.37 8.19 -9.73
N SER A 91 14.35 7.98 -8.89
CA SER A 91 13.15 8.82 -8.89
C SER A 91 12.92 9.50 -7.54
N ARG A 92 12.15 10.59 -7.54
CA ARG A 92 11.64 11.22 -6.31
C ARG A 92 10.46 10.45 -5.69
N HIS A 93 10.22 9.23 -6.13
CA HIS A 93 9.10 8.41 -5.64
C HIS A 93 9.55 7.36 -4.62
N TYR A 94 8.61 7.01 -3.75
CA TYR A 94 8.71 5.93 -2.78
C TYR A 94 7.89 4.73 -3.27
N ARG A 95 8.46 3.54 -3.11
CA ARG A 95 7.75 2.27 -3.14
C ARG A 95 7.34 1.91 -1.72
N ILE A 96 6.06 1.59 -1.55
CA ILE A 96 5.46 1.38 -0.22
C ILE A 96 4.70 0.07 -0.28
N GLY A 97 5.03 -0.84 0.63
CA GLY A 97 4.31 -2.10 0.81
C GLY A 97 3.16 -1.91 1.79
N LEU A 98 1.95 -2.22 1.35
CA LEU A 98 0.72 -2.13 2.14
C LEU A 98 0.16 -3.54 2.35
N GLN A 99 -0.32 -3.83 3.55
CA GLN A 99 -0.99 -5.09 3.92
C GLN A 99 -2.43 -4.80 4.33
N TYR A 100 -3.39 -5.59 3.85
CA TYR A 100 -4.78 -5.46 4.29
C TYR A 100 -4.92 -5.76 5.78
N VAL A 101 -5.77 -5.00 6.45
CA VAL A 101 -6.24 -5.30 7.80
C VAL A 101 -7.64 -5.88 7.66
N ILE A 102 -7.73 -7.20 7.73
CA ILE A 102 -8.93 -8.01 7.58
C ILE A 102 -9.00 -9.04 8.69
#